data_AF-A0A1V4V3U5-F1
#
_entry.id   AF-A0A1V4V3U5-F1
#
_cell.length_a   1.000
_cell.length_b   1.000
_cell.length_c   1.000
_cell.angle_alpha   90.00
_cell.angle_beta   90.00
_cell.angle_gamma   90.00
#
_symmetry.space_group_name_H-M   'P 1'
#
loop_
_entity.id
_entity.type
_entity.pdbx_description
1 polymer ?
#
loop_
_entity_poly.entity_id
_entity_poly.type
_entity_poly.pdbx_seq_one_letter_code
_entity_poly.pdbx_strand_id
1 'polypeptide(L)' 'MRRATRGHPLSSWDKRRNLKIAKIRAPGERPFAVIKKVFKAAHVLVTTVRRVHVKMIFTAIAYNLYQLGTLRRAGVI' A
#
# COMPACT_ATOMS: atom_id res chain seq x y z
N MET A 1 -10.37 -0.73 -12.34
CA MET A 1 -11.45 -1.25 -11.47
C MET A 1 -12.75 -0.71 -12.01
N ARG A 2 -13.75 -1.56 -12.32
CA ARG A 2 -15.00 -1.09 -12.91
C ARG A 2 -15.77 -0.31 -11.83
N ARG A 3 -16.25 0.89 -12.13
CA ARG A 3 -16.98 1.73 -11.17
C ARG A 3 -18.46 1.73 -11.54
N ALA A 4 -19.32 1.73 -10.52
CA ALA A 4 -20.75 1.98 -10.74
C ALA A 4 -20.95 3.45 -11.11
N THR A 5 -21.89 3.73 -11.99
CA THR A 5 -22.31 5.08 -12.36
C THR A 5 -23.81 5.24 -12.09
N ARG A 6 -24.32 6.48 -12.07
CA ARG A 6 -25.74 6.75 -11.80
C ARG A 6 -26.60 6.01 -12.82
N GLY A 7 -27.59 5.24 -12.36
CA GLY A 7 -28.45 4.42 -13.21
C GLY A 7 -27.82 3.11 -13.72
N HIS A 8 -26.53 2.87 -13.46
CA HIS A 8 -25.82 1.66 -13.91
C HIS A 8 -25.03 1.03 -12.77
N PRO A 9 -25.70 0.23 -11.91
CA PRO A 9 -25.03 -0.50 -10.86
C PRO A 9 -24.10 -1.57 -11.43
N LEU A 10 -23.05 -1.91 -10.67
CA LEU A 10 -22.15 -3.00 -11.04
C LEU A 10 -22.87 -4.34 -10.99
N SER A 11 -22.72 -5.14 -12.05
CA SER A 11 -23.19 -6.53 -12.06
C SER A 11 -22.49 -7.35 -10.98
N SER A 12 -23.13 -8.44 -10.52
CA SER A 12 -22.53 -9.38 -9.56
C SER A 12 -21.22 -9.98 -10.06
N TRP A 13 -21.04 -10.10 -11.38
CA TRP A 13 -19.80 -10.58 -11.98
C TRP A 13 -18.69 -9.51 -11.91
N ASP A 14 -19.01 -8.25 -12.21
CA ASP A 14 -18.06 -7.14 -12.10
C ASP A 14 -17.58 -6.91 -10.68
N LYS A 15 -18.46 -7.05 -9.69
CA LYS A 15 -18.10 -6.98 -8.27
C LYS A 15 -17.07 -8.07 -7.92
N ARG A 16 -17.32 -9.32 -8.30
CA ARG A 16 -16.41 -10.45 -8.07
C ARG A 16 -15.07 -10.25 -8.80
N ARG A 17 -15.09 -9.79 -10.04
CA ARG A 17 -13.88 -9.45 -10.80
C ARG A 17 -13.07 -8.37 -10.08
N ASN A 18 -13.71 -7.28 -9.69
CA ASN A 18 -13.05 -6.18 -8.97
C ASN A 18 -12.43 -6.65 -7.65
N LEU A 19 -13.13 -7.53 -6.91
CA LEU A 19 -12.60 -8.11 -5.68
C LEU A 19 -11.35 -8.96 -5.95
N LYS A 20 -11.37 -9.80 -6.99
CA LYS A 20 -10.18 -10.60 -7.38
C LYS A 20 -9.00 -9.70 -7.75
N ILE A 21 -9.23 -8.66 -8.56
CA ILE A 21 -8.17 -7.70 -8.94
C ILE A 21 -7.65 -6.96 -7.70
N ALA A 22 -8.52 -6.60 -6.74
CA ALA A 22 -8.09 -5.97 -5.49
C ALA A 22 -7.23 -6.91 -4.65
N LYS A 23 -7.61 -8.19 -4.53
CA LYS A 23 -6.84 -9.20 -3.78
C LYS A 23 -5.43 -9.39 -4.35
N ILE A 24 -5.29 -9.35 -5.68
CA ILE A 24 -3.98 -9.46 -6.35
C ILE A 24 -3.14 -8.19 -6.17
N ARG A 25 -3.75 -7.01 -6.19
CA ARG A 25 -3.03 -5.73 -6.03
C ARG A 25 -2.65 -5.39 -4.58
N ALA A 26 -3.45 -5.85 -3.62
CA ALA A 26 -3.28 -5.50 -2.21
C ALA A 26 -1.86 -5.75 -1.67
N PRO A 27 -1.15 -6.85 -1.97
CA PRO A 27 0.24 -7.03 -1.56
C PRO A 27 1.20 -5.96 -2.08
N GLY A 28 1.02 -5.49 -3.31
CA GLY A 28 1.86 -4.46 -3.93
C GLY A 28 1.52 -3.04 -3.46
N GLU A 29 0.25 -2.77 -3.14
CA GLU A 29 -0.19 -1.45 -2.64
C GLU A 29 0.08 -1.27 -1.13
N ARG A 30 0.21 -2.38 -0.38
CA ARG A 30 0.42 -2.38 1.07
C ARG A 30 1.68 -1.62 1.54
N PRO A 31 2.88 -1.76 0.93
CA PRO A 31 4.05 -1.00 1.34
C PRO A 31 3.81 0.51 1.35
N PHE A 32 3.19 1.02 0.29
CA PHE A 32 2.87 2.45 0.18
C PHE A 32 1.86 2.89 1.24
N ALA A 33 0.85 2.06 1.52
CA ALA A 33 -0.14 2.35 2.56
C ALA A 33 0.52 2.42 3.96
N VAL A 34 1.41 1.48 4.29
CA VAL A 34 2.13 1.44 5.57
C VAL A 34 3.06 2.64 5.72
N ILE A 35 3.86 2.93 4.69
CA ILE A 35 4.77 4.09 4.70
C ILE A 35 3.98 5.39 4.90
N LYS A 36 2.85 5.53 4.21
CA LYS A 36 1.99 6.72 4.32
C LYS A 36 1.34 6.86 5.70
N LYS A 37 0.78 5.78 6.25
CA LYS A 37 -0.08 5.81 7.45
C LYS A 37 0.68 5.55 8.74
N VAL A 38 1.55 4.54 8.77
CA VAL A 38 2.29 4.11 9.97
C VAL A 38 3.52 4.98 10.17
N PHE A 39 4.34 5.14 9.13
CA PHE A 39 5.55 5.96 9.22
C PHE A 39 5.28 7.46 9.00
N LYS A 40 4.03 7.84 8.70
CA LYS A 40 3.60 9.23 8.45
C LYS A 40 4.45 9.94 7.38
N ALA A 41 5.08 9.19 6.47
CA ALA A 41 5.98 9.72 5.45
C ALA A 41 5.25 10.21 4.20
N ALA A 42 3.95 10.50 4.31
CA ALA A 42 3.16 11.09 3.24
C ALA A 42 3.66 12.48 2.86
N HIS A 43 4.08 13.25 3.88
CA HIS A 43 4.61 14.59 3.75
C HIS A 43 5.93 14.63 4.53
N VAL A 44 6.96 15.16 3.90
CA VAL A 44 8.28 15.31 4.52
C VAL A 44 8.62 16.80 4.55
N LEU A 45 9.13 17.28 5.68
CA LEU A 45 9.50 18.68 5.89
C LEU A 45 10.81 19.08 5.17
N VAL A 46 11.23 18.29 4.18
CA VAL A 46 12.47 18.54 3.45
C VAL A 46 12.13 18.91 2.01
N THR A 47 12.67 20.03 1.55
CA THR A 47 12.30 20.65 0.27
C THR A 47 13.11 20.14 -0.92
N THR A 48 14.28 19.53 -0.69
CA THR A 48 15.16 19.08 -1.77
C THR A 48 14.94 17.61 -2.11
N VAL A 49 14.77 17.32 -3.40
CA VAL A 49 14.52 15.96 -3.92
C VAL A 49 15.59 14.97 -3.48
N ARG A 50 16.87 15.35 -3.49
CA ARG A 50 17.97 14.48 -3.04
C ARG A 50 17.82 14.04 -1.58
N ARG A 51 17.45 14.96 -0.68
CA ARG A 51 17.25 14.63 0.74
C ARG A 51 15.99 13.81 0.96
N VAL A 52 14.92 14.09 0.20
CA VAL A 52 13.71 13.25 0.20
C VAL A 52 14.04 11.84 -0.25
N HIS A 53 14.81 11.67 -1.33
CA HIS A 53 15.21 10.36 -1.83
C HIS A 53 15.93 9.53 -0.77
N VAL A 54 16.93 10.11 -0.10
CA VAL A 54 17.65 9.44 1.00
C VAL A 54 16.69 9.06 2.13
N LYS A 55 15.80 9.98 2.57
CA LYS A 55 14.78 9.66 3.58
C LYS A 55 13.88 8.51 3.14
N MET A 56 13.48 8.49 1.87
CA MET A 56 12.60 7.45 1.34
C MET A 56 13.28 6.08 1.31
N ILE A 57 14.59 6.01 1.02
CA ILE A 57 15.39 4.78 1.14
C ILE A 57 15.37 4.26 2.57
N PHE A 58 15.62 5.12 3.57
CA PHE A 58 15.57 4.72 4.97
C PHE A 58 14.17 4.21 5.38
N THR A 59 13.09 4.85 4.94
CA THR A 59 11.73 4.33 5.19
C THR A 59 11.45 3.00 4.50
N ALA A 60 12.02 2.72 3.32
CA ALA A 60 11.87 1.43 2.66
C ALA A 60 12.59 0.31 3.43
N ILE A 61 13.80 0.59 3.95
CA ILE A 61 14.54 -0.34 4.81
C ILE A 61 13.74 -0.59 6.11
N ALA A 62 13.22 0.47 6.74
CA ALA A 62 12.38 0.37 7.93
C ALA A 62 11.10 -0.43 7.68
N TYR A 63 10.49 -0.29 6.49
CA TYR A 63 9.35 -1.10 6.08
C TYR A 63 9.70 -2.59 6.03
N ASN A 64 10.85 -2.95 5.46
CA ASN A 64 11.27 -4.36 5.39
C ASN A 64 11.44 -4.97 6.78
N LEU A 65 12.03 -4.23 7.73
CA LEU A 65 12.16 -4.66 9.12
C LEU A 65 10.80 -4.80 9.82
N TYR A 66 9.90 -3.83 9.61
CA TYR A 66 8.54 -3.88 10.14
C TYR A 66 7.75 -5.06 9.57
N GLN A 67 7.93 -5.34 8.28
CA GLN A 67 7.31 -6.47 7.60
C GLN A 67 7.86 -7.80 8.13
N LEU A 68 9.16 -7.92 8.36
CA LEU A 68 9.76 -9.10 8.99
C LEU A 68 9.17 -9.35 10.38
N GLY A 69 9.07 -8.31 11.21
CA GLY A 69 8.47 -8.43 12.55
C GLY A 69 6.97 -8.73 12.54
N THR A 70 6.23 -8.37 11.49
CA THR A 70 4.83 -8.78 11.32
C THR A 70 4.71 -10.22 10.83
N LEU A 71 5.58 -10.67 9.92
CA LEU A 71 5.62 -12.06 9.47
C LEU A 71 5.99 -13.02 10.61
N ARG A 72 6.96 -12.64 11.44
CA ARG A 72 7.33 -13.41 12.65
C ARG A 72 6.18 -13.54 13.64
N ARG A 73 5.45 -12.45 13.88
CA ARG A 73 4.25 -12.47 14.74
C ARG A 73 3.10 -13.30 14.15
N ALA A 74 3.02 -13.38 12.83
CA ALA A 74 2.05 -14.21 12.13
C ALA A 74 2.46 -15.69 12.05
N GLY A 75 3.66 -16.07 12.53
CA GLY A 75 4.16 -17.45 12.48
C GLY A 75 4.46 -17.95 11.07
N VAL A 76 4.67 -17.03 10.11
CA VAL A 76 5.01 -17.38 8.71
C VAL A 76 6.52 -17.65 8.57
N ILE A 77 7.32 -16.99 9.40
CA ILE A 77 8.79 -17.11 9.51
C ILE A 77 9.14 -17.21 11.00
#